data_AF-A0A0K8RKQ7-F1
#
_entry.id   AF-A0A0K8RKQ7-F1
#
_cell.length_a   1.000
_cell.length_b   1.000
_cell.length_c   1.000
_cell.angle_alpha   90.00
_cell.angle_beta   90.00
_cell.angle_gamma   90.00
#
_symmetry.space_group_name_H-M   'P 1'
#
loop_
_entity.id
_entity.type
_entity.pdbx_description
1 polymer ?
#
loop_
_entity_poly.entity_id
_entity_poly.type
_entity_poly.pdbx_seq_one_letter_code
_entity_poly.pdbx_strand_id
1 'polypeptide(L)'
;MSIQWTIVAAFLYAEIAVVLLLMIPFISPRAWNRVFKSRFFKSLGAQADIYFTVMIVVLFLFFFDSIREMRKYGTQREVAQSEHHHHGNLDVEMQQSMKMFRAQRNFYIAGFSLFLWLVIRRLVTLISAQAVLLAVNEASMRQAQSATDAAQSLLKKSDGAKQNEGNSKTESLERDVRELKKELEAAKKDVEHLTTDRDALKVQAENLSKEYDRLCEEHAKAQKTLAAGEPSTKKDN
;
A
#
# COMPACT_ATOMS: atom_id res chain seq x y z
N MET A 1 2.79 51.90 -27.97
CA MET A 1 2.97 50.46 -28.25
C MET A 1 4.16 50.26 -29.16
N SER A 2 5.42 50.10 -28.74
CA SER A 2 6.42 49.61 -29.71
C SER A 2 6.04 48.20 -30.15
N ILE A 3 6.30 47.85 -31.42
CA ILE A 3 5.91 46.55 -32.03
C ILE A 3 6.50 45.37 -31.23
N GLN A 4 7.70 45.54 -30.65
CA GLN A 4 8.30 44.52 -29.78
C GLN A 4 7.41 44.19 -28.58
N TRP A 5 6.85 45.20 -27.91
CA TRP A 5 6.04 45.04 -26.71
C TRP A 5 4.64 44.50 -27.02
N THR A 6 4.12 44.74 -28.22
CA THR A 6 2.87 44.12 -28.67
C THR A 6 3.05 42.63 -28.94
N ILE A 7 4.21 42.20 -29.45
CA ILE A 7 4.51 40.78 -29.65
C ILE A 7 4.63 40.06 -28.30
N VAL A 8 5.36 40.65 -27.34
CA VAL A 8 5.48 40.07 -25.98
C VAL A 8 4.12 40.01 -25.29
N ALA A 9 3.28 41.04 -25.43
CA ALA A 9 1.93 41.03 -24.88
C ALA A 9 1.03 39.97 -25.55
N ALA A 10 1.13 39.78 -26.86
CA ALA A 10 0.39 38.73 -27.56
C ALA A 10 0.81 37.33 -27.08
N PHE A 11 2.12 37.13 -26.85
CA PHE A 11 2.64 35.90 -26.26
C PHE A 11 2.08 35.67 -24.85
N LEU A 12 2.08 36.68 -23.99
CA LEU A 12 1.47 36.62 -22.66
C LEU A 12 -0.01 36.20 -22.71
N TYR A 13 -0.80 36.82 -23.61
CA TYR A 13 -2.21 36.46 -23.74
C TYR A 13 -2.41 35.04 -24.22
N ALA A 14 -1.56 34.55 -25.12
CA ALA A 14 -1.57 33.15 -25.53
C ALA A 14 -1.26 32.23 -24.33
N GLU A 15 -0.26 32.56 -23.52
CA GLU A 15 0.07 31.78 -22.32
C GLU A 15 -1.07 31.75 -21.31
N ILE A 16 -1.72 32.88 -21.06
CA ILE A 16 -2.90 32.94 -20.18
C ILE A 16 -4.01 32.03 -20.71
N ALA A 17 -4.30 32.08 -22.02
CA ALA A 17 -5.30 31.22 -22.64
C ALA A 17 -4.93 29.74 -22.50
N VAL A 18 -3.66 29.37 -22.69
CA VAL A 18 -3.18 27.99 -22.50
C VAL A 18 -3.31 27.55 -21.04
N VAL A 19 -2.92 28.38 -20.07
CA VAL A 19 -3.06 28.04 -18.64
C VAL A 19 -4.52 27.85 -18.26
N LEU A 20 -5.40 28.76 -18.69
CA LEU A 20 -6.83 28.63 -18.45
C LEU A 20 -7.36 27.33 -19.07
N LEU A 21 -7.00 27.02 -20.30
CA LEU A 21 -7.39 25.79 -20.99
C LEU A 21 -6.90 24.53 -20.25
N LEU A 22 -5.68 24.54 -19.74
CA LEU A 22 -5.09 23.42 -18.99
C LEU A 22 -5.66 23.27 -17.58
N MET A 23 -6.12 24.34 -16.95
CA MET A 23 -6.73 24.31 -15.61
C MET A 23 -8.21 23.87 -15.63
N ILE A 24 -8.85 23.79 -16.80
CA ILE A 24 -10.24 23.38 -16.90
C ILE A 24 -10.42 21.95 -16.36
N PRO A 25 -11.27 21.74 -15.33
CA PRO A 25 -11.46 20.42 -14.71
C PRO A 25 -12.22 19.43 -15.59
N PHE A 26 -12.88 19.89 -16.66
CA PHE A 26 -13.66 19.04 -17.56
C PHE A 26 -12.82 18.10 -18.42
N ILE A 27 -11.54 18.43 -18.67
CA ILE A 27 -10.69 17.63 -19.57
C ILE A 27 -9.83 16.68 -18.75
N SER A 28 -10.05 15.37 -18.92
CA SER A 28 -9.27 14.36 -18.19
C SER A 28 -7.77 14.43 -18.52
N PRO A 29 -6.88 14.13 -17.55
CA PRO A 29 -5.43 14.07 -17.79
C PRO A 29 -5.04 13.09 -18.93
N ARG A 30 -5.83 12.03 -19.13
CA ARG A 30 -5.63 11.04 -20.20
C ARG A 30 -5.86 11.64 -21.59
N ALA A 31 -6.86 12.51 -21.74
CA ALA A 31 -7.12 13.20 -22.99
C ALA A 31 -5.98 14.18 -23.33
N TRP A 32 -5.54 14.98 -22.36
CA TRP A 32 -4.39 15.86 -22.52
C TRP A 32 -3.11 15.11 -22.88
N ASN A 33 -2.80 14.02 -22.17
CA ASN A 33 -1.62 13.20 -22.47
C ASN A 33 -1.68 12.58 -23.88
N ARG A 34 -2.88 12.24 -24.38
CA ARG A 34 -3.06 11.76 -25.76
C ARG A 34 -2.79 12.87 -26.78
N VAL A 35 -3.24 14.09 -26.50
CA VAL A 35 -2.96 15.27 -27.33
C VAL A 35 -1.46 15.58 -27.33
N PHE A 36 -0.83 15.67 -26.16
CA PHE A 36 0.61 15.94 -26.02
C PHE A 36 1.49 14.87 -26.67
N LYS A 37 1.08 13.59 -26.61
CA LYS A 37 1.83 12.49 -27.24
C LYS A 37 1.45 12.23 -28.70
N SER A 38 0.49 12.96 -29.26
CA SER A 38 0.08 12.81 -30.65
C SER A 38 1.24 13.10 -31.61
N ARG A 39 1.21 12.50 -32.81
CA ARG A 39 2.27 12.70 -33.81
C ARG A 39 2.44 14.16 -34.21
N PHE A 40 1.36 14.94 -34.19
CA PHE A 40 1.38 16.38 -34.42
C PHE A 40 2.24 17.11 -33.38
N PHE A 41 1.97 16.90 -32.09
CA PHE A 41 2.75 17.54 -31.02
C PHE A 41 4.17 16.99 -30.89
N LYS A 42 4.42 15.73 -31.25
CA LYS A 42 5.80 15.18 -31.31
C LYS A 42 6.61 15.78 -32.46
N SER A 43 6.02 15.90 -33.64
CA SER A 43 6.67 16.53 -34.80
C SER A 43 6.90 18.01 -34.56
N LEU A 44 5.92 18.69 -33.96
CA LEU A 44 6.07 20.08 -33.56
C LEU A 44 7.10 20.21 -32.43
N GLY A 45 7.12 19.29 -31.46
CA GLY A 45 7.92 19.34 -30.25
C GLY A 45 9.44 19.37 -30.48
N ALA A 46 9.98 18.61 -31.45
CA ALA A 46 11.42 18.60 -31.69
C ALA A 46 11.97 19.95 -32.18
N GLN A 47 11.22 20.64 -33.04
CA GLN A 47 11.58 21.97 -33.54
C GLN A 47 11.10 23.06 -32.58
N ALA A 48 9.91 22.89 -31.99
CA ALA A 48 9.32 23.84 -31.05
C ALA A 48 10.14 23.95 -29.76
N ASP A 49 10.76 22.89 -29.25
CA ASP A 49 11.59 22.98 -28.03
C ASP A 49 12.76 23.98 -28.21
N ILE A 50 13.40 23.97 -29.38
CA ILE A 50 14.44 24.93 -29.75
C ILE A 50 13.85 26.34 -29.86
N TYR A 51 12.74 26.51 -30.61
CA TYR A 51 12.10 27.83 -30.76
C TYR A 51 11.58 28.40 -29.43
N PHE A 52 11.01 27.56 -28.55
CA PHE A 52 10.57 27.93 -27.21
C PHE A 52 11.75 28.33 -26.33
N THR A 53 12.86 27.58 -26.39
CA THR A 53 14.07 27.92 -25.62
C THR A 53 14.63 29.28 -26.06
N VAL A 54 14.74 29.51 -27.37
CA VAL A 54 15.20 30.80 -27.92
C VAL A 54 14.23 31.93 -27.53
N MET A 55 12.92 31.72 -27.63
CA MET A 55 11.91 32.69 -27.22
C MET A 55 12.05 33.07 -25.74
N ILE A 56 12.32 32.09 -24.89
CA ILE A 56 12.51 32.32 -23.45
C ILE A 56 13.79 33.09 -23.14
N VAL A 57 14.89 32.78 -23.82
CA VAL A 57 16.12 33.58 -23.71
C VAL A 57 15.85 35.03 -24.12
N VAL A 58 15.10 35.26 -25.21
CA VAL A 58 14.70 36.62 -25.63
C VAL A 58 13.82 37.30 -24.59
N LEU A 59 12.88 36.58 -23.97
CA LEU A 59 12.05 37.11 -22.87
C LEU A 59 12.88 37.49 -21.64
N PHE A 60 13.90 36.70 -21.29
CA PHE A 60 14.84 37.07 -20.24
C PHE A 60 15.61 38.35 -20.58
N LEU A 61 16.07 38.51 -21.83
CA LEU A 61 16.72 39.74 -22.27
C LEU A 61 15.79 40.95 -22.15
N PHE A 62 14.54 40.83 -22.59
CA PHE A 62 13.54 41.90 -22.43
C PHE A 62 13.15 42.17 -20.98
N PHE A 63 13.16 41.15 -20.13
CA PHE A 63 12.92 41.30 -18.71
C PHE A 63 14.06 42.09 -18.04
N PHE A 64 15.31 41.74 -18.33
CA PHE A 64 16.47 42.50 -17.85
C PHE A 64 16.52 43.92 -18.41
N ASP A 65 16.17 44.10 -19.69
CA ASP A 65 16.05 45.44 -20.28
C ASP A 65 14.95 46.26 -19.59
N SER A 66 13.79 45.67 -19.30
CA SER A 66 12.72 46.32 -18.55
C SER A 66 13.13 46.70 -17.12
N ILE A 67 13.89 45.84 -16.44
CA ILE A 67 14.45 46.16 -15.11
C ILE A 67 15.41 47.34 -15.22
N ARG A 68 16.27 47.35 -16.23
CA ARG A 68 17.24 48.43 -16.47
C ARG A 68 16.52 49.74 -16.76
N GLU A 69 15.53 49.72 -17.65
CA GLU A 69 14.69 50.89 -17.97
C GLU A 69 13.96 51.39 -16.74
N MET A 70 13.33 50.50 -15.96
CA MET A 70 12.58 50.88 -14.76
C MET A 70 13.49 51.51 -13.69
N ARG A 71 14.70 50.98 -13.47
CA ARG A 71 15.69 51.58 -12.56
C ARG A 71 16.19 52.93 -13.08
N LYS A 72 16.55 53.01 -14.37
CA LYS A 72 17.05 54.23 -15.00
C LYS A 72 16.04 55.37 -14.88
N TYR A 73 14.80 55.14 -15.27
CA TYR A 73 13.75 56.15 -15.20
C TYR A 73 13.32 56.44 -13.75
N GLY A 74 13.46 55.47 -12.84
CA GLY A 74 13.24 55.65 -11.41
C GLY A 74 14.23 56.63 -10.78
N THR A 75 15.53 56.40 -10.99
CA THR A 75 16.59 57.29 -10.50
C THR A 75 16.51 58.68 -11.15
N GLN A 76 16.19 58.77 -12.45
CA GLN A 76 16.01 60.06 -13.12
C GLN A 76 14.85 60.88 -12.53
N ARG A 77 13.77 60.22 -12.08
CA ARG A 77 12.66 60.89 -11.41
C ARG A 77 13.06 61.39 -10.03
N GLU A 78 13.80 60.61 -9.24
CA GLU A 78 14.26 61.03 -7.91
C GLU A 78 15.23 62.22 -7.98
N VAL A 79 16.14 62.23 -8.96
CA VAL A 79 17.06 63.34 -9.19
C VAL A 79 16.32 64.58 -9.68
N ALA A 80 15.40 64.44 -10.64
CA ALA A 80 14.60 65.56 -11.12
C ALA A 80 13.72 66.17 -10.00
N GLN A 81 13.19 65.34 -9.11
CA GLN A 81 12.35 65.76 -7.99
C GLN A 81 13.15 66.41 -6.83
N SER A 82 14.45 66.12 -6.73
CA SER A 82 15.35 66.73 -5.72
C SER A 82 16.02 68.02 -6.19
N GLU A 83 16.24 68.21 -7.50
CA GLU A 83 16.78 69.46 -8.05
C GLU A 83 15.70 70.55 -8.33
N HIS A 84 14.43 70.19 -8.56
CA HIS A 84 13.37 71.13 -9.00
C HIS A 84 12.52 71.77 -7.87
N HIS A 85 13.14 72.23 -6.77
CA HIS A 85 12.47 73.20 -5.89
C HIS A 85 12.29 74.60 -6.54
N HIS A 86 12.81 74.81 -7.76
CA HIS A 86 12.55 75.99 -8.58
C HIS A 86 12.17 75.59 -10.02
N HIS A 87 10.93 75.92 -10.40
CA HIS A 87 10.40 76.03 -11.77
C HIS A 87 10.78 74.90 -12.76
N GLY A 88 10.30 73.69 -12.52
CA GLY A 88 10.26 72.63 -13.54
C GLY A 88 9.05 72.80 -14.46
N ASN A 89 9.27 72.79 -15.79
CA ASN A 89 8.17 72.75 -16.76
C ASN A 89 7.32 71.49 -16.51
N LEU A 90 6.06 71.68 -16.10
CA LEU A 90 5.09 70.61 -15.79
C LEU A 90 5.03 69.53 -16.90
N ASP A 91 5.26 69.94 -18.15
CA ASP A 91 5.26 69.07 -19.33
C ASP A 91 6.44 68.06 -19.34
N VAL A 92 7.59 68.43 -18.78
CA VAL A 92 8.77 67.54 -18.65
C VAL A 92 8.53 66.47 -17.59
N GLU A 93 7.96 66.86 -16.44
CA GLU A 93 7.56 65.93 -15.38
C GLU A 93 6.46 64.97 -15.86
N MET A 94 5.48 65.47 -16.63
CA MET A 94 4.45 64.64 -17.23
C MET A 94 5.03 63.64 -18.24
N GLN A 95 6.00 64.05 -19.06
CA GLN A 95 6.69 63.14 -19.99
C GLN A 95 7.55 62.08 -19.28
N GLN A 96 8.22 62.43 -18.19
CA GLN A 96 9.01 61.48 -17.39
C GLN A 96 8.11 60.46 -16.66
N SER A 97 7.02 60.92 -16.05
CA SER A 97 6.04 60.03 -15.41
C SER A 97 5.41 59.05 -16.42
N MET A 98 5.07 59.51 -17.63
CA MET A 98 4.58 58.62 -18.71
C MET A 98 5.60 57.54 -19.13
N LYS A 99 6.89 57.88 -19.20
CA LYS A 99 7.95 56.90 -19.52
C LYS A 99 8.10 55.86 -18.41
N MET A 100 7.97 56.27 -17.15
CA MET A 100 7.97 55.37 -15.99
C MET A 100 6.82 54.36 -16.00
N PHE A 101 5.58 54.82 -16.23
CA PHE A 101 4.43 53.91 -16.32
C PHE A 101 4.56 52.91 -17.46
N ARG A 102 5.18 53.32 -18.57
CA ARG A 102 5.47 52.43 -19.70
C ARG A 102 6.47 51.34 -19.31
N ALA A 103 7.56 51.71 -18.63
CA ALA A 103 8.58 50.77 -18.17
C ALA A 103 8.02 49.78 -17.13
N GLN A 104 7.23 50.26 -16.17
CA GLN A 104 6.56 49.40 -15.17
C GLN A 104 5.65 48.36 -15.83
N ARG A 105 4.81 48.78 -16.78
CA ARG A 105 3.90 47.86 -17.46
C ARG A 105 4.66 46.84 -18.30
N ASN A 106 5.72 47.26 -19.01
CA ASN A 106 6.55 46.36 -19.80
C ASN A 106 7.28 45.32 -18.94
N PHE A 107 7.77 45.74 -17.76
CA PHE A 107 8.33 44.84 -16.76
C PHE A 107 7.31 43.79 -16.31
N TYR A 108 6.07 44.19 -15.99
CA TYR A 108 5.03 43.23 -15.62
C TYR A 108 4.71 42.27 -16.76
N ILE A 109 4.58 42.75 -17.99
CA ILE A 109 4.29 41.89 -19.14
C ILE A 109 5.38 40.84 -19.33
N ALA A 110 6.66 41.24 -19.35
CA ALA A 110 7.78 40.31 -19.50
C ALA A 110 7.89 39.34 -18.30
N GLY A 111 7.73 39.85 -17.07
CA GLY A 111 7.82 39.06 -15.84
C GLY A 111 6.71 38.02 -15.73
N PHE A 112 5.46 38.41 -16.01
CA PHE A 112 4.33 37.47 -16.01
C PHE A 112 4.46 36.44 -17.12
N SER A 113 5.00 36.79 -18.28
CA SER A 113 5.22 35.82 -19.36
C SER A 113 6.22 34.74 -18.93
N LEU A 114 7.36 35.15 -18.37
CA LEU A 114 8.36 34.21 -17.83
C LEU A 114 7.79 33.32 -16.71
N PHE A 115 6.97 33.90 -15.83
CA PHE A 115 6.31 33.14 -14.78
C PHE A 115 5.31 32.12 -15.33
N LEU A 116 4.42 32.53 -16.24
CA LEU A 116 3.42 31.65 -16.83
C LEU A 116 4.07 30.54 -17.64
N TRP A 117 5.18 30.79 -18.32
CA TRP A 117 5.95 29.74 -18.97
C TRP A 117 6.37 28.62 -17.99
N LEU A 118 6.91 28.99 -16.82
CA LEU A 118 7.27 28.01 -15.77
C LEU A 118 6.04 27.23 -15.30
N VAL A 119 4.91 27.92 -15.13
CA VAL A 119 3.62 27.30 -14.75
C VAL A 119 3.16 26.32 -15.82
N ILE A 120 3.16 26.69 -17.10
CA ILE A 120 2.77 25.82 -18.22
C ILE A 120 3.66 24.59 -18.26
N ARG A 121 4.99 24.75 -18.18
CA ARG A 121 5.95 23.64 -18.16
C ARG A 121 5.66 22.68 -17.00
N ARG A 122 5.38 23.23 -15.81
CA ARG A 122 5.02 22.44 -14.63
C ARG A 122 3.69 21.70 -14.82
N LEU A 123 2.66 22.38 -15.32
CA LEU A 123 1.34 21.80 -15.56
C LEU A 123 1.40 20.66 -16.58
N VAL A 124 2.05 20.86 -17.73
CA VAL A 124 2.19 19.81 -18.76
C VAL A 124 2.89 18.58 -18.21
N THR A 125 3.94 18.78 -17.40
CA THR A 125 4.68 17.67 -16.75
C THR A 125 3.79 16.92 -15.77
N LEU A 126 3.07 17.64 -14.89
CA LEU A 126 2.18 17.04 -13.90
C LEU A 126 1.01 16.29 -14.54
N ILE A 127 0.37 16.86 -15.55
CA ILE A 127 -0.73 16.22 -16.29
C ILE A 127 -0.24 14.93 -16.97
N SER A 128 0.93 14.98 -17.59
CA SER A 128 1.53 13.81 -18.24
C SER A 128 1.87 12.71 -17.24
N ALA A 129 2.47 13.08 -16.10
CA ALA A 129 2.78 12.15 -15.01
C ALA A 129 1.51 11.53 -14.42
N GLN A 130 0.48 12.34 -14.15
CA GLN A 130 -0.80 11.87 -13.63
C GLN A 130 -1.48 10.90 -14.60
N ALA A 131 -1.44 11.18 -15.90
CA ALA A 131 -2.02 10.29 -16.91
C ALA A 131 -1.29 8.93 -16.97
N VAL A 132 0.03 8.91 -16.81
CA VAL A 132 0.82 7.66 -16.71
C VAL A 132 0.46 6.91 -15.43
N LEU A 133 0.41 7.60 -14.28
CA LEU A 133 0.03 7.00 -13.00
C LEU A 133 -1.38 6.39 -13.04
N LEU A 134 -2.34 7.07 -13.65
CA LEU A 134 -3.70 6.55 -13.82
C LEU A 134 -3.74 5.31 -14.73
N ALA A 135 -2.87 5.23 -15.75
CA ALA A 135 -2.79 4.05 -16.61
C ALA A 135 -2.13 2.87 -15.87
N VAL A 136 -1.06 3.13 -15.10
CA VAL A 136 -0.37 2.13 -14.29
C VAL A 136 -1.28 1.60 -13.18
N ASN A 137 -2.03 2.46 -12.51
CA ASN A 137 -2.98 2.06 -11.47
C ASN A 137 -4.08 1.15 -12.06
N GLU A 138 -4.67 1.52 -13.19
CA GLU A 138 -5.68 0.69 -13.85
C GLU A 138 -5.13 -0.67 -14.30
N ALA A 139 -3.90 -0.72 -14.82
CA ALA A 139 -3.22 -1.98 -15.16
C ALA A 139 -2.93 -2.83 -13.92
N SER A 140 -2.45 -2.22 -12.83
CA SER A 140 -2.20 -2.90 -11.55
C SER A 140 -3.49 -3.49 -10.97
N MET A 141 -4.58 -2.72 -10.97
CA MET A 141 -5.89 -3.20 -10.50
C MET A 141 -6.41 -4.36 -11.35
N ARG A 142 -6.28 -4.29 -12.68
CA ARG A 142 -6.65 -5.41 -13.56
C ARG A 142 -5.79 -6.64 -13.33
N GLN A 143 -4.49 -6.47 -13.08
CA GLN A 143 -3.58 -7.57 -12.79
C GLN A 143 -3.92 -8.25 -11.45
N ALA A 144 -4.22 -7.46 -10.41
CA ALA A 144 -4.66 -7.98 -9.11
C ALA A 144 -5.99 -8.74 -9.22
N GLN A 145 -6.97 -8.21 -9.97
CA GLN A 145 -8.23 -8.89 -10.25
C GLN A 145 -8.01 -10.18 -11.01
N SER A 146 -7.22 -10.14 -12.09
CA SER A 146 -6.93 -11.33 -12.90
C SER A 146 -6.21 -12.43 -12.10
N ALA A 147 -5.28 -12.06 -11.22
CA ALA A 147 -4.61 -13.00 -10.32
C ALA A 147 -5.58 -13.60 -9.28
N THR A 148 -6.50 -12.79 -8.77
CA THR A 148 -7.54 -13.23 -7.82
C THR A 148 -8.53 -14.18 -8.50
N ASP A 149 -8.98 -13.86 -9.70
CA ASP A 149 -9.87 -14.70 -10.51
C ASP A 149 -9.18 -16.02 -10.89
N ALA A 150 -7.90 -15.97 -11.27
CA ALA A 150 -7.11 -17.17 -11.54
C ALA A 150 -6.99 -18.04 -10.28
N ALA A 151 -6.65 -17.46 -9.12
CA ALA A 151 -6.58 -18.18 -7.85
C ALA A 151 -7.94 -18.78 -7.47
N GLN A 152 -9.04 -18.03 -7.62
CA GLN A 152 -10.39 -18.52 -7.35
C GLN A 152 -10.78 -19.66 -8.30
N SER A 153 -10.41 -19.58 -9.58
CA SER A 153 -10.67 -20.64 -10.55
C SER A 153 -9.89 -21.92 -10.23
N LEU A 154 -8.65 -21.81 -9.73
CA LEU A 154 -7.84 -22.94 -9.30
C LEU A 154 -8.43 -23.58 -8.04
N LEU A 155 -8.87 -22.78 -7.06
CA LEU A 155 -9.56 -23.29 -5.86
C LEU A 155 -10.85 -24.03 -6.23
N LYS A 156 -11.70 -23.44 -7.08
CA LYS A 156 -12.93 -24.09 -7.58
C LYS A 156 -12.65 -25.37 -8.35
N LYS A 157 -11.60 -25.41 -9.18
CA LYS A 157 -11.19 -26.63 -9.90
C LYS A 157 -10.63 -27.70 -8.96
N SER A 158 -9.91 -27.32 -7.92
CA SER A 158 -9.49 -28.24 -6.84
C SER A 158 -10.70 -28.87 -6.15
N ASP A 159 -11.73 -28.08 -5.84
CA ASP A 159 -12.94 -28.59 -5.21
C ASP A 159 -13.80 -29.45 -6.17
N GLY A 160 -13.83 -29.12 -7.46
CA GLY A 160 -14.47 -29.94 -8.50
C GLY A 160 -13.73 -31.24 -8.82
N ALA A 161 -12.39 -31.25 -8.77
CA ALA A 161 -11.59 -32.46 -8.93
C ALA A 161 -11.76 -33.43 -7.74
N LYS A 162 -11.94 -32.90 -6.52
CA LYS A 162 -12.31 -33.71 -5.34
C LYS A 162 -13.70 -34.36 -5.47
N GLN A 163 -14.63 -33.80 -6.25
CA GLN A 163 -15.95 -34.41 -6.46
C GLN A 163 -15.92 -35.61 -7.42
N ASN A 164 -14.98 -35.69 -8.36
CA ASN A 164 -14.91 -36.80 -9.33
C ASN A 164 -14.11 -38.02 -8.82
N GLU A 165 -13.16 -37.84 -7.88
CA GLU A 165 -12.53 -38.96 -7.15
C GLU A 165 -13.29 -39.36 -5.87
N GLY A 166 -14.30 -38.57 -5.48
CA GLY A 166 -14.99 -38.70 -4.20
C GLY A 166 -15.86 -39.95 -4.05
N ASN A 167 -16.32 -40.59 -5.12
CA ASN A 167 -17.31 -41.66 -4.98
C ASN A 167 -16.72 -43.00 -4.50
N SER A 168 -15.45 -43.33 -4.82
CA SER A 168 -14.83 -44.58 -4.31
C SER A 168 -14.15 -44.39 -2.96
N LYS A 169 -13.53 -43.22 -2.72
CA LYS A 169 -12.75 -42.95 -1.51
C LYS A 169 -13.62 -42.56 -0.31
N THR A 170 -14.78 -41.92 -0.56
CA THR A 170 -15.73 -41.59 0.52
C THR A 170 -16.40 -42.87 1.04
N GLU A 171 -16.79 -43.81 0.15
CA GLU A 171 -17.32 -45.11 0.59
C GLU A 171 -16.29 -45.93 1.36
N SER A 172 -15.01 -45.93 0.95
CA SER A 172 -13.97 -46.66 1.68
C SER A 172 -13.70 -46.03 3.05
N LEU A 173 -13.57 -44.70 3.12
CA LEU A 173 -13.36 -43.97 4.38
C LEU A 173 -14.55 -44.13 5.33
N GLU A 174 -15.79 -44.15 4.83
CA GLU A 174 -16.95 -44.41 5.69
C GLU A 174 -17.00 -45.87 6.19
N ARG A 175 -16.55 -46.85 5.40
CA ARG A 175 -16.42 -48.25 5.86
C ARG A 175 -15.34 -48.33 6.95
N ASP A 176 -14.18 -47.74 6.73
CA ASP A 176 -13.07 -47.72 7.69
C ASP A 176 -13.46 -47.01 8.99
N VAL A 177 -14.19 -45.88 8.92
CA VAL A 177 -14.69 -45.18 10.11
C VAL A 177 -15.73 -46.01 10.87
N ARG A 178 -16.59 -46.78 10.17
CA ARG A 178 -17.56 -47.69 10.80
C ARG A 178 -16.85 -48.87 11.48
N GLU A 179 -15.82 -49.43 10.85
CA GLU A 179 -15.02 -50.52 11.38
C GLU A 179 -14.21 -50.08 12.60
N LEU A 180 -13.49 -48.96 12.51
CA LEU A 180 -12.73 -48.38 13.62
C LEU A 180 -13.63 -48.03 14.82
N LYS A 181 -14.86 -47.55 14.58
CA LYS A 181 -15.83 -47.33 15.68
C LYS A 181 -16.25 -48.64 16.34
N LYS A 182 -16.44 -49.71 15.56
CA LYS A 182 -16.81 -51.02 16.09
C LYS A 182 -15.66 -51.64 16.90
N GLU A 183 -14.43 -51.51 16.41
CA GLU A 183 -13.23 -51.94 17.14
C GLU A 183 -13.01 -51.13 18.42
N LEU A 184 -13.24 -49.81 18.38
CA LEU A 184 -13.14 -48.96 19.56
C LEU A 184 -14.14 -49.36 20.64
N GLU A 185 -15.40 -49.64 20.26
CA GLU A 185 -16.42 -50.09 21.21
C GLU A 185 -16.14 -51.51 21.73
N ALA A 186 -15.62 -52.42 20.89
CA ALA A 186 -15.17 -53.73 21.34
C ALA A 186 -14.00 -53.63 22.33
N ALA A 187 -12.98 -52.84 22.00
CA ALA A 187 -11.82 -52.61 22.87
C ALA A 187 -12.21 -51.95 24.20
N LYS A 188 -13.16 -51.01 24.20
CA LYS A 188 -13.69 -50.43 25.45
C LYS A 188 -14.37 -51.48 26.32
N LYS A 189 -15.19 -52.35 25.71
CA LYS A 189 -15.87 -53.42 26.43
C LYS A 189 -14.89 -54.44 27.02
N ASP A 190 -13.83 -54.76 26.28
CA ASP A 190 -12.77 -55.65 26.76
C ASP A 190 -12.00 -55.01 27.93
N VAL A 191 -11.69 -53.72 27.84
CA VAL A 191 -11.07 -52.98 28.96
C VAL A 191 -11.98 -52.97 30.19
N GLU A 192 -13.28 -52.74 30.02
CA GLU A 192 -14.25 -52.78 31.13
C GLU A 192 -14.29 -54.17 31.79
N HIS A 193 -14.37 -55.24 30.99
CA HIS A 193 -14.34 -56.62 31.52
C HIS A 193 -13.03 -56.93 32.25
N LEU A 194 -11.89 -56.52 31.69
CA LEU A 194 -10.58 -56.71 32.33
C LEU A 194 -10.48 -55.92 33.64
N THR A 195 -11.10 -54.74 33.73
CA THR A 195 -11.12 -53.99 35.00
C THR A 195 -11.98 -54.67 36.06
N THR A 196 -13.14 -55.23 35.69
CA THR A 196 -13.97 -55.98 36.63
C THR A 196 -13.30 -57.26 37.10
N ASP A 197 -12.62 -57.97 36.20
CA ASP A 197 -11.87 -59.19 36.55
C ASP A 197 -10.69 -58.88 37.47
N ARG A 198 -9.97 -57.78 37.21
CA ARG A 198 -8.90 -57.30 38.09
C ARG A 198 -9.41 -57.04 39.50
N ASP A 199 -10.54 -56.35 39.63
CA ASP A 199 -11.10 -56.00 40.93
C ASP A 199 -11.63 -57.23 41.66
N ALA A 200 -12.25 -58.17 40.95
CA ALA A 200 -12.66 -59.45 41.50
C ALA A 200 -11.45 -60.28 41.99
N LEU A 201 -10.37 -60.36 41.18
CA LEU A 201 -9.14 -61.05 41.56
C LEU A 201 -8.46 -60.40 42.76
N LYS A 202 -8.48 -59.07 42.85
CA LYS A 202 -7.93 -58.35 44.00
C LYS A 202 -8.68 -58.71 45.28
N VAL A 203 -10.02 -58.72 45.24
CA VAL A 203 -10.86 -59.13 46.39
C VAL A 203 -10.62 -60.60 46.75
N GLN A 204 -10.50 -61.49 45.76
CA GLN A 204 -10.19 -62.90 46.01
C GLN A 204 -8.81 -63.09 46.65
N ALA A 205 -7.80 -62.35 46.19
CA ALA A 205 -6.45 -62.39 46.76
C ALA A 205 -6.42 -61.86 48.20
N GLU A 206 -7.13 -60.77 48.49
CA GLU A 206 -7.27 -60.23 49.85
C GLU A 206 -7.98 -61.22 50.79
N ASN A 207 -9.03 -61.89 50.32
CA ASN A 207 -9.73 -62.92 51.08
C ASN A 207 -8.85 -64.15 51.31
N LEU A 208 -8.10 -64.60 50.29
CA LEU A 208 -7.17 -65.71 50.41
C LEU A 208 -6.06 -65.41 51.42
N SER A 209 -5.51 -64.19 51.41
CA SER A 209 -4.52 -63.75 52.40
C SER A 209 -5.06 -63.84 53.83
N LYS A 210 -6.31 -63.41 54.06
CA LYS A 210 -6.94 -63.48 55.38
C LYS A 210 -7.16 -64.93 55.85
N GLU A 211 -7.62 -65.80 54.96
CA GLU A 211 -7.79 -67.23 55.28
C GLU A 211 -6.44 -67.91 55.53
N TYR A 212 -5.40 -67.53 54.79
CA TYR A 212 -4.04 -68.01 55.03
C TYR A 212 -3.52 -67.57 56.40
N ASP A 213 -3.67 -66.30 56.76
CA ASP A 213 -3.28 -65.77 58.09
C ASP A 213 -4.02 -66.51 59.20
N ARG A 214 -5.34 -66.71 59.04
CA ARG A 214 -6.17 -67.48 59.98
C ARG A 214 -5.70 -68.92 60.13
N LEU A 215 -5.40 -69.59 59.02
CA LEU A 215 -4.88 -70.96 59.03
C LEU A 215 -3.53 -71.02 59.74
N CYS A 216 -2.62 -70.07 59.50
CA CYS A 216 -1.35 -69.96 60.21
C CYS A 216 -1.55 -69.77 61.72
N GLU A 217 -2.53 -68.96 62.15
CA GLU A 217 -2.88 -68.82 63.56
C GLU A 217 -3.43 -70.13 64.17
N GLU A 218 -4.32 -70.82 63.47
CA GLU A 218 -4.87 -72.11 63.91
C GLU A 218 -3.78 -73.17 63.99
N HIS A 219 -2.87 -73.23 63.00
CA HIS A 219 -1.71 -74.11 63.02
C HIS A 219 -0.77 -73.79 64.19
N ALA A 220 -0.51 -72.51 64.47
CA ALA A 220 0.29 -72.09 65.62
C ALA A 220 -0.37 -72.46 66.96
N LYS A 221 -1.70 -72.34 67.07
CA LYS A 221 -2.47 -72.78 68.24
C LYS A 221 -2.39 -74.30 68.41
N ALA A 222 -2.60 -75.07 67.34
CA ALA A 222 -2.52 -76.52 67.34
C ALA A 222 -1.11 -77.05 67.65
N GLN A 223 -0.07 -76.39 67.15
CA GLN A 223 1.32 -76.77 67.44
C GLN A 223 1.69 -76.48 68.91
N LYS A 224 1.17 -75.39 69.49
CA LYS A 224 1.34 -75.10 70.93
C LYS A 224 0.62 -76.13 71.80
N THR A 225 -0.58 -76.57 71.44
CA THR A 225 -1.29 -77.63 72.19
C THR A 225 -0.62 -78.99 72.04
N LEU A 226 -0.07 -79.31 70.87
CA LEU A 226 0.76 -80.52 70.67
C LEU A 226 2.06 -80.48 71.49
N ALA A 227 2.77 -79.34 71.49
CA ALA A 227 3.99 -79.17 72.31
C ALA A 227 3.69 -79.17 73.83
N ALA A 228 2.51 -78.72 74.24
CA ALA A 228 2.03 -78.85 75.62
C ALA A 228 1.53 -80.28 75.96
N GLY A 229 1.30 -81.12 74.93
CA GLY A 229 0.79 -82.48 75.02
C GLY A 229 1.84 -83.59 74.85
N GLU A 230 3.11 -83.27 74.59
CA GLU A 230 4.21 -84.24 74.60
C GLU A 230 4.82 -84.36 76.02
N PRO A 231 4.60 -85.49 76.73
CA PRO A 231 5.29 -85.77 77.98
C PRO A 231 6.77 -86.08 77.69
N SER A 232 7.66 -85.39 78.39
CA SER A 232 9.09 -85.71 78.45
C SER A 232 9.32 -87.06 79.17
N THR A 233 9.09 -88.16 78.47
CA THR A 233 9.71 -89.45 78.78
C THR A 233 11.17 -89.42 78.35
N LYS A 234 12.04 -88.89 79.20
CA LYS A 234 13.45 -89.29 79.26
C LYS A 234 13.73 -89.93 80.61
N LYS A 235 13.73 -91.25 80.58
CA LYS A 235 14.33 -92.17 81.55
C LYS A 235 15.77 -92.39 81.10
N ASP A 236 16.74 -92.25 82.00
CA ASP A 236 17.69 -93.32 82.37
C ASP A 236 18.95 -92.77 83.05
N ASN A 237 19.28 -93.43 84.16
CA ASN A 237 20.51 -93.48 84.96
C ASN A 237 21.02 -92.24 85.70
#